data_AF-A0A1Y4U4X9-F1
#
_entry.id   AF-A0A1Y4U4X9-F1
#
_cell.length_a   1.000
_cell.length_b   1.000
_cell.length_c   1.000
_cell.angle_alpha   90.00
_cell.angle_beta   90.00
_cell.angle_gamma   90.00
#
_symmetry.space_group_name_H-M   'P 1'
#
loop_
_entity.id
_entity.type
_entity.pdbx_description
1 polymer ?
#
loop_
_entity_poly.entity_id
_entity_poly.type
_entity_poly.pdbx_seq_one_letter_code
_entity_poly.pdbx_strand_id
1 'polypeptide(L)'
;MEKNKGYERGVKLFIAIVCVMIVLPIILLMALDWFINDTDLVMGITGFAQKVAFRSALSLAALIIAIVCLVKFFLSEKRIRHIVGYFAGILICVAVIFFAIRPLVLDAPYLDHPLLTYLNKLDLDRSSGTGDASTRYYLRGRDADGKKHSFEITEDRYDEGIQLRREKNGIAKAAYLPHTSVLIALEYMEDLDGAGREMYLPNPELPNNWNSFAIQIDDDVYTIPCRLSDFLENGWSLSEGDPDSRLAGADQPYGEFPNRDLSLTNDKEQSISVTVYNTSESSVPVKDGTVGRLAVSDDSLDFYGADLQLPGGLMLGWATVEDVIGQYGEPSDRYENYNVTYELEGAEYTKHLDLTFYNGFLSGIVIQNHEYYREY
;
A
#
# COMPACT_ATOMS: atom_id res chain seq x y z
N MET A 1 47.68 -12.11 65.42
CA MET A 1 46.38 -12.49 64.79
C MET A 1 45.77 -11.38 63.92
N GLU A 2 46.29 -10.15 63.92
CA GLU A 2 45.72 -9.03 63.13
C GLU A 2 46.09 -9.00 61.64
N LYS A 3 47.22 -9.59 61.24
CA LYS A 3 47.68 -9.59 59.84
C LYS A 3 46.72 -10.32 58.87
N ASN A 4 45.91 -11.26 59.38
CA ASN A 4 44.99 -12.05 58.57
C ASN A 4 43.69 -11.29 58.21
N LYS A 5 43.23 -10.37 59.05
CA LYS A 5 41.98 -9.60 58.81
C LYS A 5 42.09 -8.65 57.61
N GLY A 6 43.26 -8.03 57.41
CA GLY A 6 43.51 -7.13 56.28
C GLY A 6 43.60 -7.88 54.94
N TYR A 7 44.26 -9.04 54.94
CA TYR A 7 44.35 -9.93 53.77
C TYR A 7 42.97 -10.49 53.38
N GLU A 8 42.19 -10.96 54.35
CA GLU A 8 40.84 -11.48 54.11
C GLU A 8 39.86 -10.40 53.60
N ARG A 9 40.00 -9.16 54.06
CA ARG A 9 39.22 -8.01 53.58
C ARG A 9 39.63 -7.60 52.16
N GLY A 10 40.92 -7.64 51.84
CA GLY A 10 41.46 -7.41 50.49
C GLY A 10 41.05 -8.48 49.48
N VAL A 11 41.03 -9.76 49.89
CA VAL A 11 40.53 -10.88 49.07
C VAL A 11 39.02 -10.75 48.84
N LYS A 12 38.23 -10.40 49.86
CA LYS A 12 36.78 -10.13 49.69
C LYS A 12 36.51 -8.97 48.73
N LEU A 13 37.30 -7.89 48.81
CA LEU A 13 37.19 -6.74 47.90
C LEU A 13 37.58 -7.11 46.46
N PHE A 14 38.66 -7.89 46.29
CA PHE A 14 39.10 -8.38 44.98
C PHE A 14 38.06 -9.31 44.35
N ILE A 15 37.52 -10.26 45.12
CA ILE A 15 36.42 -11.14 44.66
C ILE A 15 35.20 -10.31 44.30
N ALA A 16 34.83 -9.31 45.09
CA ALA A 16 33.71 -8.42 44.77
C ALA A 16 33.92 -7.66 43.45
N ILE A 17 35.13 -7.14 43.21
CA ILE A 17 35.46 -6.44 41.94
C ILE A 17 35.38 -7.39 40.75
N VAL A 18 35.94 -8.60 40.87
CA VAL A 18 35.88 -9.61 39.79
C VAL A 18 34.43 -10.05 39.54
N CYS A 19 33.64 -10.27 40.60
CA CYS A 19 32.22 -10.56 40.48
C CYS A 19 31.47 -9.43 39.78
N VAL A 20 31.72 -8.17 40.13
CA VAL A 20 31.08 -7.02 39.45
C VAL A 20 31.49 -6.95 37.97
N MET A 21 32.76 -7.17 37.65
CA MET A 21 33.23 -7.15 36.24
C MET A 21 32.64 -8.27 35.39
N ILE A 22 32.19 -9.39 35.98
CA ILE A 22 31.57 -10.49 35.25
C ILE A 22 30.04 -10.36 35.25
N VAL A 23 29.44 -10.08 36.40
CA VAL A 23 27.98 -10.07 36.56
C VAL A 23 27.35 -8.84 35.91
N LEU A 24 27.97 -7.66 36.01
CA LEU A 24 27.40 -6.43 35.44
C LEU A 24 27.25 -6.50 33.90
N PRO A 25 28.25 -6.95 33.11
CA PRO A 25 28.07 -7.13 31.68
C PRO A 25 26.98 -8.15 31.33
N ILE A 26 26.87 -9.23 32.10
CA ILE A 26 25.84 -10.24 31.86
C ILE A 26 24.44 -9.62 32.07
N ILE A 27 24.24 -8.88 33.17
CA ILE A 27 22.96 -8.19 33.43
C ILE A 27 22.66 -7.17 32.31
N LEU A 28 23.65 -6.41 31.87
CA LEU A 28 23.48 -5.45 30.77
C LEU A 28 23.11 -6.13 29.45
N LEU A 29 23.71 -7.29 29.15
CA LEU A 29 23.36 -8.09 27.97
C LEU A 29 21.95 -8.66 28.06
N MET A 30 21.54 -9.16 29.23
CA MET A 30 20.17 -9.63 29.45
C MET A 30 19.16 -8.48 29.28
N ALA A 31 19.46 -7.31 29.84
CA ALA A 31 18.60 -6.13 29.72
C ALA A 31 18.50 -5.63 28.27
N LEU A 32 19.63 -5.65 27.54
CA LEU A 32 19.66 -5.28 26.13
C LEU A 32 18.89 -6.28 25.25
N ASP A 33 19.05 -7.57 25.52
CA ASP A 33 18.33 -8.64 24.81
C ASP A 33 16.82 -8.54 25.03
N TRP A 34 16.40 -8.38 26.29
CA TRP A 34 15.01 -8.11 26.63
C TRP A 34 14.49 -6.87 25.90
N PHE A 35 15.20 -5.74 25.98
CA PHE A 35 14.79 -4.50 25.34
C PHE A 35 14.68 -4.62 23.81
N ILE A 36 15.56 -5.36 23.14
CA ILE A 36 15.53 -5.53 21.67
C ILE A 36 14.39 -6.45 21.23
N ASN A 37 14.00 -7.42 22.07
CA ASN A 37 13.03 -8.45 21.73
C ASN A 37 11.63 -8.20 22.31
N ASP A 38 11.45 -7.13 23.08
CA ASP A 38 10.16 -6.72 23.63
C ASP A 38 9.21 -6.26 22.51
N THR A 39 8.08 -6.95 22.36
CA THR A 39 7.09 -6.71 21.33
C THR A 39 6.18 -5.52 21.63
N ASP A 40 6.13 -5.07 22.88
CA ASP A 40 5.29 -3.94 23.30
C ASP A 40 5.95 -2.59 22.99
N LEU A 41 7.26 -2.63 22.72
CA LEU A 41 8.07 -1.44 22.48
C LEU A 41 8.31 -1.18 20.99
N VAL A 42 7.77 -1.99 20.06
CA VAL A 42 8.09 -1.94 18.61
C VAL A 42 7.57 -0.70 17.87
N MET A 43 6.67 0.06 18.49
CA MET A 43 6.10 1.30 17.97
C MET A 43 6.65 2.55 18.66
N GLY A 44 6.45 3.71 18.05
CA GLY A 44 6.80 5.02 18.60
C GLY A 44 8.31 5.25 18.71
N ILE A 45 8.68 6.20 19.58
CA ILE A 45 10.08 6.53 19.87
C ILE A 45 10.80 5.34 20.50
N THR A 46 10.10 4.52 21.29
CA THR A 46 10.63 3.27 21.85
C THR A 46 10.99 2.28 20.75
N GLY A 47 10.16 2.14 19.72
CA GLY A 47 10.42 1.26 18.58
C GLY A 47 11.63 1.71 17.79
N PHE A 48 11.76 3.02 17.58
CA PHE A 48 12.96 3.59 16.97
C PHE A 48 14.20 3.33 17.83
N ALA A 49 14.11 3.52 19.15
CA ALA A 49 15.21 3.25 20.08
C ALA A 49 15.63 1.77 20.08
N GLN A 50 14.68 0.83 19.97
CA GLN A 50 14.98 -0.60 19.77
C GLN A 50 15.75 -0.85 18.48
N LYS A 51 15.31 -0.27 17.35
CA LYS A 51 16.03 -0.41 16.07
C LYS A 51 17.43 0.22 16.16
N VAL A 52 17.59 1.35 16.84
CA VAL A 52 18.90 1.98 17.11
C VAL A 52 19.78 1.04 17.93
N ALA A 53 19.27 0.48 19.03
CA ALA A 53 20.01 -0.42 19.90
C ALA A 53 20.48 -1.67 19.15
N PHE A 54 19.57 -2.34 18.44
CA PHE A 54 19.87 -3.53 17.64
C PHE A 54 20.91 -3.24 16.54
N ARG A 55 20.71 -2.19 15.74
CA ARG A 55 21.60 -1.84 14.63
C ARG A 55 22.97 -1.34 15.12
N SER A 56 23.02 -0.68 16.27
CA SER A 56 24.27 -0.26 16.91
C SER A 56 25.05 -1.46 17.45
N ALA A 57 24.37 -2.41 18.09
CA ALA A 57 24.99 -3.66 18.56
C ALA A 57 25.54 -4.48 17.38
N LEU A 58 24.78 -4.60 16.29
CA LEU A 58 25.22 -5.25 15.06
C LEU A 58 26.45 -4.56 14.45
N SER A 59 26.45 -3.23 14.41
CA SER A 59 27.57 -2.43 13.91
C SER A 59 28.82 -2.58 14.76
N LEU A 60 28.67 -2.62 16.09
CA LEU A 60 29.76 -2.86 17.03
C LEU A 60 30.36 -4.26 16.85
N ALA A 61 29.52 -5.29 16.70
CA ALA A 61 29.97 -6.64 16.42
C ALA A 61 30.76 -6.72 15.11
N ALA A 62 30.26 -6.11 14.03
CA ALA A 62 30.94 -6.01 12.75
C ALA A 62 32.28 -5.26 12.86
N LEU A 63 32.34 -4.18 13.65
CA LEU A 63 33.58 -3.43 13.90
C LEU A 63 34.64 -4.29 14.61
N ILE A 64 34.24 -5.04 15.64
CA ILE A 64 35.15 -5.95 16.36
C ILE A 64 35.71 -7.01 15.40
N ILE A 65 34.86 -7.60 14.55
CA ILE A 65 35.28 -8.58 13.55
C ILE A 65 36.26 -7.94 12.56
N ALA A 66 35.98 -6.73 12.07
CA ALA A 66 36.86 -6.00 11.18
C ALA A 66 38.24 -5.76 11.80
N ILE A 67 38.30 -5.36 13.07
CA ILE A 67 39.55 -5.15 13.82
C ILE A 67 40.32 -6.46 13.93
N VAL A 68 39.66 -7.58 14.27
CA VAL A 68 40.30 -8.90 14.34
C VAL A 68 40.86 -9.32 12.98
N CYS A 69 40.10 -9.12 11.89
CA CYS A 69 40.56 -9.38 10.52
C CYS A 69 41.77 -8.51 10.16
N LEU A 70 41.77 -7.23 10.56
CA LEU A 70 42.85 -6.29 10.31
C LEU A 70 44.13 -6.66 11.09
N VAL A 71 44.00 -7.02 12.37
CA VAL A 71 45.13 -7.51 13.17
C VAL A 71 45.72 -8.78 12.56
N LYS A 72 44.88 -9.74 12.15
CA LYS A 72 45.33 -10.98 11.50
C LYS A 72 45.93 -10.73 10.12
N PHE A 73 45.47 -9.72 9.39
CA PHE A 73 46.03 -9.29 8.11
C PHE A 73 47.48 -8.81 8.28
N PHE A 74 47.75 -7.94 9.26
CA PHE A 74 49.10 -7.42 9.52
C PHE A 74 50.05 -8.45 10.14
N LEU A 75 49.52 -9.40 10.92
CA LEU A 75 50.31 -10.49 11.53
C LEU A 75 50.50 -11.70 10.58
N SER A 76 49.99 -11.65 9.34
CA SER A 76 50.03 -12.80 8.44
C SER A 76 51.39 -12.97 7.77
N GLU A 77 52.18 -13.94 8.22
CA GLU A 77 53.42 -14.36 7.54
C GLU A 77 53.18 -15.38 6.39
N LYS A 78 51.93 -15.68 6.00
CA LYS A 78 51.61 -16.78 5.05
C LYS A 78 50.60 -16.46 3.94
N ARG A 79 50.90 -17.02 2.75
CA ARG A 79 50.08 -17.34 1.56
C ARG A 79 48.94 -16.35 1.20
N ILE A 80 49.07 -15.71 0.03
CA ILE A 80 48.16 -14.73 -0.60
C ILE A 80 46.65 -15.00 -0.36
N ARG A 81 46.19 -16.25 -0.38
CA ARG A 81 44.79 -16.61 -0.14
C ARG A 81 44.23 -16.14 1.22
N HIS A 82 45.03 -16.16 2.29
CA HIS A 82 44.57 -15.70 3.61
C HIS A 82 44.48 -14.18 3.69
N ILE A 83 45.43 -13.49 3.07
CA ILE A 83 45.46 -12.02 2.95
C ILE A 83 44.21 -11.53 2.21
N VAL A 84 43.88 -12.16 1.08
CA VAL A 84 42.64 -11.85 0.32
C VAL A 84 41.39 -12.11 1.16
N GLY A 85 41.35 -13.21 1.93
CA GLY A 85 40.23 -13.53 2.81
C GLY A 85 40.01 -12.49 3.92
N TYR A 86 41.08 -12.03 4.59
CA TYR A 86 40.96 -10.98 5.61
C TYR A 86 40.53 -9.64 5.04
N PHE A 87 41.04 -9.27 3.86
CA PHE A 87 40.63 -8.04 3.18
C PHE A 87 39.15 -8.07 2.78
N ALA A 88 38.68 -9.19 2.21
CA ALA A 88 37.26 -9.38 1.92
C ALA A 88 36.40 -9.31 3.20
N GLY A 89 36.86 -9.90 4.31
CA GLY A 89 36.19 -9.81 5.61
C GLY A 89 36.03 -8.37 6.10
N ILE A 90 37.07 -7.53 5.95
CA ILE A 90 37.01 -6.10 6.30
C ILE A 90 35.97 -5.37 5.44
N LEU A 91 35.98 -5.57 4.12
CA LEU A 91 35.02 -4.94 3.21
C LEU A 91 33.58 -5.32 3.55
N ILE A 92 33.33 -6.61 3.86
CA ILE A 92 32.01 -7.08 4.29
C ILE A 92 31.59 -6.39 5.58
N CYS A 93 32.47 -6.29 6.58
CA CYS A 93 32.14 -5.64 7.85
C CYS A 93 31.84 -4.14 7.66
N VAL A 94 32.61 -3.45 6.82
CA VAL A 94 32.33 -2.04 6.47
C VAL A 94 30.97 -1.89 5.81
N ALA A 95 30.62 -2.79 4.88
CA ALA A 95 29.30 -2.81 4.26
C ALA A 95 28.18 -3.05 5.28
N VAL A 96 28.36 -4.01 6.20
CA VAL A 96 27.38 -4.28 7.28
C VAL A 96 27.16 -3.04 8.14
N ILE A 97 28.22 -2.37 8.57
CA ILE A 97 28.12 -1.14 9.37
C ILE A 97 27.37 -0.05 8.59
N PHE A 98 27.73 0.15 7.32
CA PHE A 98 27.07 1.15 6.47
C PHE A 98 25.57 0.88 6.35
N PHE A 99 25.16 -0.34 6.01
CA PHE A 99 23.74 -0.68 5.86
C PHE A 99 22.97 -0.74 7.19
N ALA A 100 23.63 -1.03 8.31
CA ALA A 100 23.01 -1.02 9.62
C ALA A 100 22.69 0.43 10.06
N ILE A 101 23.63 1.36 9.89
CA ILE A 101 23.51 2.74 10.38
C ILE A 101 22.73 3.63 9.40
N ARG A 102 22.89 3.45 8.08
CA ARG A 102 22.31 4.34 7.06
C ARG A 102 20.81 4.63 7.28
N PRO A 103 19.93 3.64 7.53
CA PRO A 103 18.51 3.91 7.75
C PRO A 103 18.24 4.80 8.96
N LEU A 104 19.02 4.68 10.04
CA LEU A 104 18.87 5.50 11.25
C LEU A 104 19.16 6.97 10.97
N VAL A 105 20.20 7.23 10.16
CA VAL A 105 20.59 8.60 9.77
C VAL A 105 19.56 9.20 8.83
N LEU A 106 19.06 8.40 7.88
CA LEU A 106 18.05 8.84 6.92
C LEU A 106 16.69 9.09 7.57
N ASP A 107 16.36 8.41 8.69
CA ASP A 107 15.13 8.65 9.43
C ASP A 107 15.18 9.84 10.39
N ALA A 108 16.37 10.38 10.69
CA ALA A 108 16.50 11.51 11.61
C ALA A 108 15.61 12.73 11.26
N PRO A 109 15.44 13.13 9.98
CA PRO A 109 14.53 14.22 9.61
C PRO A 109 13.05 13.90 9.81
N TYR A 110 12.69 12.60 9.88
CA TYR A 110 11.30 12.13 9.98
C TYR A 110 10.86 11.90 11.43
N LEU A 111 11.74 12.06 12.42
CA LEU A 111 11.39 11.86 13.84
C LEU A 111 10.36 12.88 14.34
N ASP A 112 10.49 14.14 13.90
CA ASP A 112 9.56 15.22 14.26
C ASP A 112 8.38 15.32 13.27
N HIS A 113 8.56 14.81 12.06
CA HIS A 113 7.59 14.84 10.97
C HIS A 113 7.53 13.47 10.26
N PRO A 114 6.92 12.45 10.90
CA PRO A 114 6.83 11.14 10.31
C PRO A 114 6.02 11.17 9.01
N LEU A 115 6.35 10.27 8.09
CA LEU A 115 5.62 10.15 6.84
C LEU A 115 4.24 9.55 7.12
N LEU A 116 3.20 10.15 6.55
CA LEU A 116 1.83 9.68 6.66
C LEU A 116 1.47 8.80 5.46
N THR A 117 0.80 7.69 5.71
CA THR A 117 0.18 6.86 4.68
C THR A 117 -1.15 6.32 5.17
N TYR A 118 -2.04 6.03 4.23
CA TYR A 118 -3.29 5.32 4.47
C TYR A 118 -3.18 3.95 3.83
N LEU A 119 -3.76 2.94 4.47
CA LEU A 119 -3.72 1.57 4.00
C LEU A 119 -5.13 1.00 3.92
N ASN A 120 -5.41 0.30 2.83
CA ASN A 120 -6.57 -0.54 2.64
C ASN A 120 -6.15 -2.00 2.40
N LYS A 121 -7.12 -2.91 2.28
CA LYS A 121 -6.93 -4.36 2.12
C LYS A 121 -6.03 -4.90 3.23
N LEU A 122 -6.38 -4.54 4.47
CA LEU A 122 -5.58 -4.80 5.67
C LEU A 122 -5.43 -6.31 5.91
N ASP A 123 -4.20 -6.73 6.11
CA ASP A 123 -3.84 -8.08 6.50
C ASP A 123 -3.05 -8.06 7.80
N LEU A 124 -3.57 -8.78 8.80
CA LEU A 124 -3.01 -8.86 10.14
C LEU A 124 -2.40 -10.24 10.31
N ASP A 125 -1.08 -10.28 10.36
CA ASP A 125 -0.28 -11.51 10.38
C ASP A 125 0.45 -11.64 11.72
N ARG A 126 0.63 -12.87 12.18
CA ARG A 126 1.42 -13.18 13.37
C ARG A 126 2.46 -14.23 13.03
N SER A 127 3.71 -13.94 13.38
CA SER A 127 4.83 -14.85 13.23
C SER A 127 5.21 -15.39 14.60
N SER A 128 4.79 -16.61 14.91
CA SER A 128 5.35 -17.35 16.05
C SER A 128 6.74 -17.86 15.67
N GLY A 129 7.77 -17.40 16.40
CA GLY A 129 9.13 -17.89 16.18
C GLY A 129 9.28 -19.38 16.50
N THR A 130 10.39 -19.99 16.08
CA THR A 130 10.71 -21.36 16.46
C THR A 130 11.26 -21.40 17.89
N GLY A 131 10.70 -22.25 18.76
CA GLY A 131 11.19 -22.40 20.14
C GLY A 131 10.61 -21.37 21.09
N ASP A 132 11.48 -20.64 21.80
CA ASP A 132 11.14 -19.67 22.87
C ASP A 132 11.12 -18.21 22.38
N ALA A 133 11.04 -18.00 21.06
CA ALA A 133 11.04 -16.66 20.47
C ALA A 133 9.65 -16.02 20.56
N SER A 134 9.60 -14.77 21.04
CA SER A 134 8.36 -13.98 21.16
C SER A 134 7.60 -13.91 19.84
N THR A 135 6.27 -14.02 19.91
CA THR A 135 5.37 -13.85 18.76
C THR A 135 5.44 -12.40 18.28
N ARG A 136 5.70 -12.19 16.99
CA ARG A 136 5.69 -10.85 16.38
C ARG A 136 4.41 -10.63 15.59
N TYR A 137 3.87 -9.42 15.66
CA TYR A 137 2.62 -9.03 15.00
C TYR A 137 2.89 -8.03 13.89
N TYR A 138 2.19 -8.17 12.77
CA TYR A 138 2.38 -7.33 11.60
C TYR A 138 1.05 -6.81 11.05
N LEU A 139 1.03 -5.53 10.71
CA LEU A 139 0.02 -4.91 9.86
C LEU A 139 0.58 -4.81 8.45
N ARG A 140 -0.13 -5.39 7.48
CA ARG A 140 0.14 -5.23 6.06
C ARG A 140 -1.05 -4.59 5.37
N GLY A 141 -0.78 -3.86 4.32
CA GLY A 141 -1.82 -3.23 3.51
C GLY A 141 -1.23 -2.56 2.29
N ARG A 142 -2.09 -1.91 1.53
CA ARG A 142 -1.71 -1.19 0.32
C ARG A 142 -2.22 0.25 0.39
N ASP A 143 -1.39 1.20 0.00
CA ASP A 143 -1.82 2.60 -0.15
C ASP A 143 -2.58 2.81 -1.48
N ALA A 144 -3.08 4.03 -1.70
CA ALA A 144 -3.91 4.31 -2.87
C ALA A 144 -3.12 4.34 -4.18
N ASP A 145 -1.79 4.50 -4.12
CA ASP A 145 -0.86 4.34 -5.24
C ASP A 145 -0.51 2.88 -5.53
N GLY A 146 -1.06 1.96 -4.73
CA GLY A 146 -0.83 0.55 -4.90
C GLY A 146 0.45 0.02 -4.24
N LYS A 147 1.22 0.82 -3.51
CA LYS A 147 2.42 0.35 -2.83
C LYS A 147 2.06 -0.45 -1.59
N LYS A 148 2.70 -1.62 -1.45
CA LYS A 148 2.55 -2.49 -0.28
C LYS A 148 3.38 -1.97 0.88
N HIS A 149 2.76 -1.94 2.06
CA HIS A 149 3.42 -1.63 3.32
C HIS A 149 3.31 -2.81 4.28
N SER A 150 4.32 -2.97 5.12
CA SER A 150 4.37 -3.98 6.17
C SER A 150 5.02 -3.38 7.39
N PHE A 151 4.28 -3.31 8.49
CA PHE A 151 4.72 -2.70 9.73
C PHE A 151 4.63 -3.70 10.88
N GLU A 152 5.65 -3.72 11.72
CA GLU A 152 5.61 -4.44 13.00
C GLU A 152 4.77 -3.62 13.98
N ILE A 153 3.81 -4.26 14.65
CA ILE A 153 2.86 -3.64 15.58
C ILE A 153 2.89 -4.37 16.93
N THR A 154 2.36 -3.72 17.97
CA THR A 154 2.18 -4.37 19.28
C THR A 154 1.02 -5.35 19.25
N GLU A 155 0.97 -6.27 20.24
CA GLU A 155 -0.13 -7.21 20.40
C GLU A 155 -1.47 -6.50 20.57
N ASP A 156 -1.53 -5.46 21.41
CA ASP A 156 -2.75 -4.66 21.62
C ASP A 156 -3.32 -4.09 20.32
N ARG A 157 -2.46 -3.57 19.43
CA ARG A 157 -2.87 -3.00 18.14
C ARG A 157 -3.26 -4.06 17.13
N TYR A 158 -2.67 -5.24 17.24
CA TYR A 158 -3.10 -6.39 16.46
C TYR A 158 -4.50 -6.82 16.87
N ASP A 159 -4.76 -6.97 18.17
CA ASP A 159 -6.06 -7.37 18.69
C ASP A 159 -7.16 -6.35 18.38
N GLU A 160 -6.86 -5.04 18.48
CA GLU A 160 -7.75 -3.95 18.04
C GLU A 160 -8.12 -4.09 16.56
N GLY A 161 -7.14 -4.32 15.69
CA GLY A 161 -7.38 -4.51 14.26
C GLY A 161 -8.17 -5.79 13.95
N ILE A 162 -7.94 -6.88 14.69
CA ILE A 162 -8.71 -8.12 14.57
C ILE A 162 -10.16 -7.90 15.01
N GLN A 163 -10.39 -7.12 16.06
CA GLN A 163 -11.73 -6.78 16.51
C GLN A 163 -12.46 -5.95 15.45
N LEU A 164 -11.84 -4.90 14.92
CA LEU A 164 -12.41 -4.10 13.85
C LEU A 164 -12.82 -4.99 12.67
N ARG A 165 -11.90 -5.83 12.16
CA ARG A 165 -12.13 -6.71 11.01
C ARG A 165 -13.31 -7.68 11.20
N ARG A 166 -13.65 -8.05 12.45
CA ARG A 166 -14.83 -8.88 12.75
C ARG A 166 -16.14 -8.11 12.63
N GLU A 167 -16.10 -6.80 12.91
CA GLU A 167 -17.28 -5.93 12.88
C GLU A 167 -17.51 -5.39 11.46
N LYS A 168 -16.45 -4.91 10.81
CA LYS A 168 -16.46 -4.33 9.46
C LYS A 168 -15.04 -4.25 8.90
N ASN A 169 -14.92 -4.09 7.58
CA ASN A 169 -13.63 -3.70 7.03
C ASN A 169 -13.40 -2.21 7.27
N GLY A 170 -12.14 -1.83 7.36
CA GLY A 170 -11.72 -0.46 7.58
C GLY A 170 -10.35 -0.22 6.96
N ILE A 171 -9.89 1.01 7.11
CA ILE A 171 -8.57 1.44 6.67
C ILE A 171 -7.67 1.71 7.88
N ALA A 172 -6.37 1.81 7.64
CA ALA A 172 -5.40 2.18 8.66
C ALA A 172 -4.66 3.45 8.26
N LYS A 173 -4.63 4.42 9.15
CA LYS A 173 -3.79 5.61 9.07
C LYS A 173 -2.50 5.36 9.84
N ALA A 174 -1.38 5.40 9.12
CA ALA A 174 -0.07 5.04 9.62
C ALA A 174 0.90 6.21 9.47
N ALA A 175 1.43 6.69 10.59
CA ALA A 175 2.57 7.60 10.60
C ALA A 175 3.84 6.78 10.86
N TYR A 176 4.84 6.84 10.00
CA TYR A 176 6.00 5.95 10.07
C TYR A 176 7.32 6.61 9.64
N LEU A 177 8.42 5.98 10.03
CA LEU A 177 9.77 6.32 9.60
C LEU A 177 10.13 5.53 8.33
N PRO A 178 10.39 6.20 7.19
CA PRO A 178 10.41 5.54 5.89
C PRO A 178 11.58 4.57 5.66
N HIS A 179 12.69 4.69 6.40
CA HIS A 179 13.88 3.86 6.19
C HIS A 179 14.01 2.71 7.20
N THR A 180 13.48 2.86 8.41
CA THR A 180 13.41 1.80 9.42
C THR A 180 12.08 1.07 9.47
N SER A 181 11.05 1.62 8.80
CA SER A 181 9.66 1.12 8.81
C SER A 181 9.07 1.03 10.22
N VAL A 182 9.52 1.88 11.14
CA VAL A 182 8.95 1.98 12.49
C VAL A 182 7.68 2.81 12.41
N LEU A 183 6.57 2.24 12.87
CA LEU A 183 5.33 3.00 13.08
C LEU A 183 5.48 3.92 14.29
N ILE A 184 5.27 5.20 14.08
CA ILE A 184 5.18 6.21 15.13
C ILE A 184 3.76 6.25 15.71
N ALA A 185 2.75 6.19 14.84
CA ALA A 185 1.35 6.14 15.24
C ALA A 185 0.56 5.27 14.26
N LEU A 186 -0.47 4.62 14.78
CA LEU A 186 -1.41 3.80 14.04
C LEU A 186 -2.82 4.09 14.56
N GLU A 187 -3.72 4.36 13.63
CA GLU A 187 -5.15 4.56 13.89
C GLU A 187 -5.94 3.75 12.87
N TYR A 188 -6.91 2.97 13.34
CA TYR A 188 -7.86 2.30 12.46
C TYR A 188 -9.11 3.15 12.29
N MET A 189 -9.62 3.21 11.06
CA MET A 189 -10.72 4.10 10.67
C MET A 189 -11.66 3.37 9.70
N GLU A 190 -12.83 3.94 9.49
CA GLU A 190 -13.87 3.37 8.61
C GLU A 190 -13.76 3.91 7.19
N ASP A 191 -13.43 5.20 7.08
CA ASP A 191 -13.29 5.94 5.85
C ASP A 191 -12.02 6.83 5.90
N LEU A 192 -11.67 7.41 4.75
CA LEU A 192 -10.61 8.41 4.69
C LEU A 192 -11.01 9.64 5.51
N ASP A 193 -10.05 10.30 6.14
CA ASP A 193 -10.27 11.62 6.72
C ASP A 193 -9.91 12.72 5.70
N GLY A 194 -10.02 14.00 6.09
CA GLY A 194 -9.69 15.12 5.20
C GLY A 194 -8.26 15.06 4.66
N ALA A 195 -7.29 14.72 5.51
CA ALA A 195 -5.88 14.61 5.11
C ALA A 195 -5.65 13.45 4.12
N GLY A 196 -6.38 12.33 4.26
CA GLY A 196 -6.33 11.23 3.32
C GLY A 196 -6.89 11.60 1.94
N ARG A 197 -8.01 12.34 1.91
CA ARG A 197 -8.60 12.83 0.65
C ARG A 197 -7.72 13.88 -0.05
N GLU A 198 -7.02 14.72 0.71
CA GLU A 198 -6.07 15.71 0.16
C GLU A 198 -4.79 15.08 -0.43
N MET A 199 -4.44 13.85 -0.03
CA MET A 199 -3.26 13.16 -0.53
C MET A 199 -3.42 12.67 -1.98
N TYR A 200 -4.66 12.42 -2.40
CA TYR A 200 -5.00 11.84 -3.70
C TYR A 200 -6.05 12.71 -4.40
N LEU A 201 -5.67 13.93 -4.76
CA LEU A 201 -6.58 14.85 -5.44
C LEU A 201 -6.91 14.34 -6.85
N PRO A 202 -8.18 14.44 -7.28
CA PRO A 202 -8.55 14.14 -8.65
C PRO A 202 -7.91 15.12 -9.63
N ASN A 203 -7.86 14.73 -10.90
CA ASN A 203 -7.57 15.63 -11.99
C ASN A 203 -8.52 16.84 -11.92
N PRO A 204 -8.03 18.09 -11.99
CA PRO A 204 -8.87 19.29 -11.94
C PRO A 204 -9.96 19.37 -13.01
N GLU A 205 -9.83 18.61 -14.10
CA GLU A 205 -10.84 18.51 -15.17
C GLU A 205 -11.98 17.55 -14.84
N LEU A 206 -11.81 16.69 -13.82
CA LEU A 206 -12.85 15.78 -13.36
C LEU A 206 -14.00 16.58 -12.71
N PRO A 207 -15.25 16.48 -13.21
CA PRO A 207 -16.39 17.14 -12.61
C PRO A 207 -16.71 16.63 -11.20
N ASN A 208 -17.67 17.28 -10.53
CA ASN A 208 -18.13 16.86 -9.20
C ASN A 208 -19.45 16.08 -9.20
N ASN A 209 -20.19 16.05 -10.31
CA ASN A 209 -21.52 15.46 -10.37
C ASN A 209 -21.50 14.14 -11.14
N TRP A 210 -22.22 13.14 -10.63
CA TRP A 210 -22.32 11.82 -11.28
C TRP A 210 -22.92 11.89 -12.69
N ASN A 211 -23.89 12.79 -12.92
CA ASN A 211 -24.59 12.94 -14.20
C ASN A 211 -23.76 13.64 -15.28
N SER A 212 -22.50 13.97 -14.98
CA SER A 212 -21.51 14.28 -16.02
C SER A 212 -21.10 13.04 -16.80
N PHE A 213 -21.32 11.83 -16.26
CA PHE A 213 -20.87 10.55 -16.81
C PHE A 213 -19.35 10.54 -17.10
N ALA A 214 -18.62 11.31 -16.31
CA ALA A 214 -17.17 11.40 -16.37
C ALA A 214 -16.53 10.39 -15.41
N ILE A 215 -15.31 9.97 -15.74
CA ILE A 215 -14.46 9.11 -14.91
C ILE A 215 -13.01 9.45 -15.20
N GLN A 216 -12.20 9.54 -14.15
CA GLN A 216 -10.75 9.61 -14.28
C GLN A 216 -10.20 8.20 -14.21
N ILE A 217 -9.35 7.85 -15.17
CA ILE A 217 -8.55 6.62 -15.16
C ILE A 217 -7.11 7.03 -15.43
N ASP A 218 -6.22 6.71 -14.49
CA ASP A 218 -4.88 7.25 -14.36
C ASP A 218 -4.91 8.80 -14.38
N ASP A 219 -4.25 9.42 -15.36
CA ASP A 219 -4.17 10.87 -15.51
C ASP A 219 -5.27 11.44 -16.44
N ASP A 220 -6.01 10.58 -17.13
CA ASP A 220 -6.97 10.98 -18.18
C ASP A 220 -8.42 10.99 -17.67
N VAL A 221 -9.19 12.00 -18.10
CA VAL A 221 -10.62 12.12 -17.80
C VAL A 221 -11.44 11.78 -19.05
N TYR A 222 -12.25 10.73 -18.96
CA TYR A 222 -13.17 10.31 -20.00
C TYR A 222 -14.58 10.74 -19.66
N THR A 223 -15.31 11.32 -20.60
CA THR A 223 -16.73 11.64 -20.47
C THR A 223 -17.53 10.77 -21.43
N ILE A 224 -18.34 9.85 -20.91
CA ILE A 224 -19.16 8.94 -21.72
C ILE A 224 -20.43 9.69 -22.17
N PRO A 225 -20.82 9.64 -23.46
CA PRO A 225 -20.15 8.92 -24.54
C PRO A 225 -18.94 9.68 -25.11
N CYS A 226 -17.88 8.94 -25.45
CA CYS A 226 -16.68 9.44 -26.15
C CYS A 226 -16.24 8.47 -27.26
N ARG A 227 -15.16 8.77 -27.99
CA ARG A 227 -14.68 7.88 -29.06
C ARG A 227 -13.82 6.76 -28.48
N LEU A 228 -13.88 5.57 -29.08
CA LEU A 228 -12.93 4.51 -28.73
C LEU A 228 -11.48 4.95 -29.01
N SER A 229 -11.25 5.76 -30.06
CA SER A 229 -9.93 6.32 -30.36
C SER A 229 -9.30 7.08 -29.20
N ASP A 230 -10.10 7.74 -28.35
CA ASP A 230 -9.59 8.53 -27.23
C ASP A 230 -8.88 7.62 -26.22
N PHE A 231 -9.43 6.43 -25.96
CA PHE A 231 -8.76 5.41 -25.14
C PHE A 231 -7.48 4.88 -25.81
N LEU A 232 -7.53 4.61 -27.12
CA LEU A 232 -6.38 4.07 -27.85
C LEU A 232 -5.20 5.05 -27.90
N GLU A 233 -5.49 6.34 -28.05
CA GLU A 233 -4.49 7.41 -28.01
C GLU A 233 -3.85 7.53 -26.61
N ASN A 234 -4.62 7.24 -25.56
CA ASN A 234 -4.18 7.21 -24.17
C ASN A 234 -3.54 5.88 -23.74
N GLY A 235 -3.09 5.06 -24.70
CA GLY A 235 -2.29 3.86 -24.44
C GLY A 235 -3.08 2.60 -24.15
N TRP A 236 -4.42 2.64 -24.21
CA TRP A 236 -5.23 1.43 -24.18
C TRP A 236 -5.14 0.66 -25.49
N SER A 237 -5.29 -0.65 -25.41
CA SER A 237 -5.30 -1.57 -26.55
C SER A 237 -6.43 -2.58 -26.39
N LEU A 238 -6.98 -3.07 -27.51
CA LEU A 238 -7.95 -4.15 -27.46
C LEU A 238 -7.26 -5.41 -26.95
N SER A 239 -7.81 -6.04 -25.90
CA SER A 239 -7.30 -7.31 -25.37
C SER A 239 -7.36 -8.43 -26.41
N GLU A 240 -8.41 -8.40 -27.24
CA GLU A 240 -8.60 -9.32 -28.35
C GLU A 240 -9.22 -8.60 -29.56
N GLY A 241 -8.86 -9.05 -30.76
CA GLY A 241 -9.40 -8.53 -32.01
C GLY A 241 -8.54 -7.44 -32.66
N ASP A 242 -9.09 -6.81 -33.70
CA ASP A 242 -8.42 -5.79 -34.50
C ASP A 242 -9.24 -4.48 -34.43
N PRO A 243 -8.64 -3.33 -34.08
CA PRO A 243 -9.33 -2.03 -34.09
C PRO A 243 -9.89 -1.65 -35.47
N ASP A 244 -9.31 -2.16 -36.55
CA ASP A 244 -9.80 -1.96 -37.93
C ASP A 244 -10.92 -2.94 -38.32
N SER A 245 -11.27 -3.90 -37.45
CA SER A 245 -12.42 -4.76 -37.65
C SER A 245 -13.70 -3.93 -37.75
N ARG A 246 -14.66 -4.39 -38.56
CA ARG A 246 -15.85 -3.60 -38.88
C ARG A 246 -16.96 -3.81 -37.85
N LEU A 247 -17.58 -2.72 -37.43
CA LEU A 247 -18.88 -2.69 -36.77
C LEU A 247 -19.95 -2.39 -37.83
N ALA A 248 -21.05 -3.14 -37.82
CA ALA A 248 -22.12 -2.94 -38.79
C ALA A 248 -22.74 -1.54 -38.62
N GLY A 249 -23.19 -0.92 -39.71
CA GLY A 249 -24.08 0.23 -39.63
C GLY A 249 -25.50 -0.24 -39.35
N ALA A 250 -26.37 0.64 -38.86
CA ALA A 250 -27.76 0.21 -38.70
C ALA A 250 -28.39 -0.06 -40.06
N ASP A 251 -29.11 -1.16 -40.11
CA ASP A 251 -29.82 -1.67 -41.27
C ASP A 251 -31.28 -1.21 -41.33
N GLN A 252 -31.81 -0.65 -40.24
CA GLN A 252 -33.20 -0.24 -40.13
C GLN A 252 -33.39 1.12 -39.44
N PRO A 253 -34.33 1.95 -39.93
CA PRO A 253 -34.85 3.07 -39.16
C PRO A 253 -35.51 2.51 -37.89
N TYR A 254 -35.24 3.10 -36.71
CA TYR A 254 -35.69 2.61 -35.39
C TYR A 254 -35.02 1.32 -34.86
N GLY A 255 -34.00 0.79 -35.54
CA GLY A 255 -33.24 -0.36 -35.06
C GLY A 255 -32.35 -0.03 -33.85
N GLU A 256 -31.95 -1.07 -33.12
CA GLU A 256 -30.89 -0.98 -32.11
C GLU A 256 -29.59 -0.53 -32.78
N PHE A 257 -28.82 0.33 -32.12
CA PHE A 257 -27.48 0.67 -32.59
C PHE A 257 -26.59 -0.59 -32.55
N PRO A 258 -26.00 -1.00 -33.69
CA PRO A 258 -25.06 -2.11 -33.67
C PRO A 258 -23.92 -1.80 -32.72
N ASN A 259 -23.67 -2.72 -31.79
CA ASN A 259 -22.70 -2.55 -30.74
C ASN A 259 -21.83 -3.78 -30.57
N ARG A 260 -20.74 -3.61 -29.82
CA ARG A 260 -19.83 -4.68 -29.45
C ARG A 260 -19.23 -4.38 -28.08
N ASP A 261 -19.26 -5.38 -27.22
CA ASP A 261 -18.49 -5.38 -25.97
C ASP A 261 -17.02 -5.69 -26.25
N LEU A 262 -16.14 -4.88 -25.70
CA LEU A 262 -14.69 -4.99 -25.84
C LEU A 262 -14.04 -4.93 -24.46
N SER A 263 -13.00 -5.73 -24.28
CA SER A 263 -12.05 -5.54 -23.18
C SER A 263 -10.86 -4.74 -23.70
N LEU A 264 -10.47 -3.71 -22.95
CA LEU A 264 -9.27 -2.93 -23.21
C LEU A 264 -8.26 -3.19 -22.10
N THR A 265 -6.97 -3.25 -22.46
CA THR A 265 -5.86 -3.34 -21.51
C THR A 265 -4.77 -2.31 -21.82
N ASN A 266 -3.94 -1.99 -20.83
CA ASN A 266 -2.80 -1.08 -20.98
C ASN A 266 -1.47 -1.72 -20.51
N ASP A 267 -0.40 -0.94 -20.52
CA ASP A 267 0.95 -1.38 -20.14
C ASP A 267 1.14 -1.63 -18.63
N LYS A 268 0.20 -1.15 -17.81
CA LYS A 268 0.13 -1.40 -16.36
C LYS A 268 -0.64 -2.69 -16.02
N GLU A 269 -1.01 -3.49 -17.02
CA GLU A 269 -1.86 -4.68 -16.86
C GLU A 269 -3.26 -4.36 -16.33
N GLN A 270 -3.73 -3.12 -16.46
CA GLN A 270 -5.10 -2.75 -16.11
C GLN A 270 -6.07 -3.21 -17.19
N SER A 271 -7.31 -3.54 -16.81
CA SER A 271 -8.35 -3.99 -17.74
C SER A 271 -9.68 -3.27 -17.50
N ILE A 272 -10.30 -2.77 -18.56
CA ILE A 272 -11.67 -2.20 -18.54
C ILE A 272 -12.56 -2.88 -19.57
N SER A 273 -13.86 -2.85 -19.33
CA SER A 273 -14.87 -3.31 -20.28
C SER A 273 -15.65 -2.13 -20.85
N VAL A 274 -15.76 -2.05 -22.16
CA VAL A 274 -16.52 -0.99 -22.84
C VAL A 274 -17.51 -1.57 -23.84
N THR A 275 -18.66 -0.94 -24.00
CA THR A 275 -19.59 -1.23 -25.10
C THR A 275 -19.49 -0.10 -26.12
N VAL A 276 -19.11 -0.47 -27.35
CA VAL A 276 -18.89 0.47 -28.45
C VAL A 276 -20.02 0.37 -29.45
N TYR A 277 -20.65 1.49 -29.75
CA TYR A 277 -21.80 1.64 -30.64
C TYR A 277 -21.37 2.26 -31.97
N ASN A 278 -21.96 1.79 -33.07
CA ASN A 278 -21.92 2.49 -34.36
C ASN A 278 -23.17 3.36 -34.53
N THR A 279 -22.98 4.68 -34.36
CA THR A 279 -24.05 5.67 -34.52
C THR A 279 -24.36 6.02 -35.98
N SER A 280 -23.55 5.55 -36.93
CA SER A 280 -23.73 5.82 -38.37
C SER A 280 -24.56 4.74 -39.08
N GLU A 281 -25.10 5.07 -40.26
CA GLU A 281 -25.80 4.10 -41.13
C GLU A 281 -24.85 3.18 -41.89
N SER A 282 -23.59 3.59 -42.06
CA SER A 282 -22.57 2.81 -42.76
C SER A 282 -21.77 1.96 -41.78
N SER A 283 -21.20 0.88 -42.26
CA SER A 283 -20.24 0.13 -41.45
C SER A 283 -18.97 0.97 -41.23
N VAL A 284 -18.46 0.99 -39.99
CA VAL A 284 -17.23 1.71 -39.60
C VAL A 284 -16.21 0.76 -38.96
N PRO A 285 -14.91 1.08 -39.00
CA PRO A 285 -13.92 0.47 -38.10
C PRO A 285 -14.33 0.62 -36.63
N VAL A 286 -14.08 -0.39 -35.81
CA VAL A 286 -14.43 -0.37 -34.37
C VAL A 286 -13.78 0.80 -33.64
N LYS A 287 -12.53 1.15 -33.97
CA LYS A 287 -11.83 2.32 -33.41
C LYS A 287 -12.53 3.66 -33.64
N ASP A 288 -13.37 3.75 -34.67
CA ASP A 288 -14.13 4.96 -35.01
C ASP A 288 -15.51 4.98 -34.31
N GLY A 289 -15.84 3.93 -33.53
CA GLY A 289 -17.09 3.82 -32.79
C GLY A 289 -17.14 4.69 -31.54
N THR A 290 -18.35 4.81 -30.99
CA THR A 290 -18.65 5.59 -29.78
C THR A 290 -18.77 4.67 -28.58
N VAL A 291 -17.94 4.88 -27.56
CA VAL A 291 -18.09 4.20 -26.26
C VAL A 291 -19.32 4.77 -25.58
N GLY A 292 -20.34 3.93 -25.38
CA GLY A 292 -21.59 4.32 -24.70
C GLY A 292 -21.77 3.71 -23.31
N ARG A 293 -20.98 2.68 -23.02
CA ARG A 293 -20.92 2.01 -21.72
C ARG A 293 -19.47 1.78 -21.33
N LEU A 294 -19.15 2.02 -20.07
CA LEU A 294 -17.87 1.68 -19.46
C LEU A 294 -18.12 0.96 -18.14
N ALA A 295 -17.43 -0.15 -17.91
CA ALA A 295 -17.53 -0.94 -16.70
C ALA A 295 -16.14 -1.33 -16.17
N VAL A 296 -15.93 -1.13 -14.87
CA VAL A 296 -14.69 -1.45 -14.15
C VAL A 296 -15.02 -2.17 -12.85
N SER A 297 -14.19 -3.15 -12.47
CA SER A 297 -14.27 -3.86 -11.18
C SER A 297 -12.89 -3.94 -10.53
N ASP A 298 -12.85 -3.87 -9.20
CA ASP A 298 -11.64 -4.09 -8.37
C ASP A 298 -11.35 -5.60 -8.15
N ASP A 299 -12.19 -6.50 -8.67
CA ASP A 299 -12.02 -7.96 -8.47
C ASP A 299 -10.72 -8.51 -9.05
N SER A 300 -10.21 -7.91 -10.13
CA SER A 300 -8.94 -8.30 -10.77
C SER A 300 -7.71 -7.69 -10.08
N LEU A 301 -7.89 -6.75 -9.14
CA LEU A 301 -6.81 -5.98 -8.50
C LEU A 301 -5.96 -5.16 -9.49
N ASP A 302 -6.55 -4.85 -10.64
CA ASP A 302 -5.93 -4.12 -11.73
C ASP A 302 -5.73 -2.65 -11.39
N PHE A 303 -6.66 -2.08 -10.62
CA PHE A 303 -6.65 -0.67 -10.21
C PHE A 303 -6.31 -0.51 -8.73
N TYR A 304 -5.58 0.55 -8.44
CA TYR A 304 -5.43 1.07 -7.09
C TYR A 304 -6.25 2.35 -6.93
N GLY A 305 -6.41 2.81 -5.69
CA GLY A 305 -7.35 3.88 -5.36
C GLY A 305 -7.18 5.14 -6.21
N ALA A 306 -5.95 5.62 -6.34
CA ALA A 306 -5.66 6.83 -7.09
C ALA A 306 -5.74 6.64 -8.61
N ASP A 307 -5.58 5.39 -9.10
CA ASP A 307 -5.65 5.07 -10.53
C ASP A 307 -7.04 5.26 -11.12
N LEU A 308 -8.09 5.27 -10.29
CA LEU A 308 -9.45 5.43 -10.79
C LEU A 308 -10.32 6.22 -9.83
N GLN A 309 -10.87 7.32 -10.32
CA GLN A 309 -11.68 8.24 -9.54
C GLN A 309 -12.97 8.62 -10.27
N LEU A 310 -14.08 8.54 -9.54
CA LEU A 310 -15.37 9.09 -9.95
C LEU A 310 -15.46 10.59 -9.63
N PRO A 311 -16.40 11.31 -10.27
CA PRO A 311 -16.64 12.73 -10.03
C PRO A 311 -16.66 13.10 -8.54
N GLY A 312 -15.93 14.15 -8.15
CA GLY A 312 -15.74 14.52 -6.74
C GLY A 312 -14.60 13.77 -6.04
N GLY A 313 -13.78 13.01 -6.76
CA GLY A 313 -12.58 12.36 -6.21
C GLY A 313 -12.87 11.06 -5.44
N LEU A 314 -13.96 10.37 -5.78
CA LEU A 314 -14.34 9.12 -5.13
C LEU A 314 -13.52 7.97 -5.72
N MET A 315 -12.55 7.48 -4.94
CA MET A 315 -11.57 6.46 -5.34
C MET A 315 -12.13 5.03 -5.28
N LEU A 316 -11.87 4.24 -6.33
CA LEU A 316 -12.17 2.81 -6.35
C LEU A 316 -11.41 2.06 -5.24
N GLY A 317 -12.11 1.24 -4.49
CA GLY A 317 -11.58 0.50 -3.34
C GLY A 317 -11.52 1.32 -2.05
N TRP A 318 -11.76 2.64 -2.06
CA TRP A 318 -11.60 3.50 -0.89
C TRP A 318 -12.84 4.29 -0.50
N ALA A 319 -13.66 4.70 -1.48
CA ALA A 319 -14.91 5.42 -1.20
C ALA A 319 -15.93 4.48 -0.55
N THR A 320 -16.59 4.94 0.50
CA THR A 320 -17.72 4.27 1.15
C THR A 320 -19.05 4.65 0.49
N VAL A 321 -20.12 3.93 0.78
CA VAL A 321 -21.45 4.31 0.29
C VAL A 321 -21.89 5.66 0.86
N GLU A 322 -21.49 5.96 2.09
CA GLU A 322 -21.71 7.25 2.75
C GLU A 322 -20.96 8.39 2.04
N ASP A 323 -19.72 8.17 1.58
CA ASP A 323 -18.99 9.15 0.76
C ASP A 323 -19.75 9.46 -0.54
N VAL A 324 -20.24 8.42 -1.21
CA VAL A 324 -20.99 8.57 -2.47
C VAL A 324 -22.29 9.35 -2.24
N ILE A 325 -23.09 8.99 -1.23
CA ILE A 325 -24.34 9.69 -0.92
C ILE A 325 -24.05 11.14 -0.48
N GLY A 326 -22.98 11.35 0.29
CA GLY A 326 -22.53 12.69 0.68
C GLY A 326 -22.18 13.57 -0.51
N GLN A 327 -21.60 12.98 -1.58
CA GLN A 327 -21.19 13.68 -2.79
C GLN A 327 -22.33 13.86 -3.81
N TYR A 328 -23.17 12.85 -4.01
CA TYR A 328 -24.17 12.80 -5.09
C TYR A 328 -25.61 12.97 -4.64
N GLY A 329 -25.89 12.89 -3.34
CA GLY A 329 -27.24 12.91 -2.78
C GLY A 329 -27.88 11.53 -2.74
N GLU A 330 -29.21 11.49 -2.58
CA GLU A 330 -29.95 10.23 -2.54
C GLU A 330 -29.99 9.58 -3.93
N PRO A 331 -29.74 8.27 -4.04
CA PRO A 331 -29.79 7.54 -5.30
C PRO A 331 -31.23 7.28 -5.77
N SER A 332 -31.36 6.96 -7.06
CA SER A 332 -32.63 6.55 -7.66
C SER A 332 -33.10 5.20 -7.15
N ASP A 333 -32.16 4.24 -7.04
CA ASP A 333 -32.39 2.93 -6.44
C ASP A 333 -31.23 2.51 -5.54
N ARG A 334 -31.55 1.70 -4.54
CA ARG A 334 -30.59 1.14 -3.58
C ARG A 334 -30.99 -0.28 -3.24
N TYR A 335 -30.17 -1.23 -3.67
CA TYR A 335 -30.32 -2.62 -3.28
C TYR A 335 -29.40 -2.97 -2.11
N GLU A 336 -30.00 -3.08 -0.93
CA GLU A 336 -29.30 -3.30 0.34
C GLU A 336 -28.18 -2.25 0.59
N ASN A 337 -26.98 -2.70 0.96
CA ASN A 337 -25.79 -1.85 1.15
C ASN A 337 -24.69 -2.13 0.11
N TYR A 338 -24.99 -2.93 -0.92
CA TYR A 338 -23.98 -3.41 -1.86
C TYR A 338 -24.14 -2.83 -3.26
N ASN A 339 -25.29 -2.25 -3.59
CA ASN A 339 -25.49 -1.62 -4.89
C ASN A 339 -26.30 -0.33 -4.78
N VAL A 340 -25.82 0.72 -5.44
CA VAL A 340 -26.46 2.03 -5.53
C VAL A 340 -26.50 2.46 -6.99
N THR A 341 -27.66 2.90 -7.44
CA THR A 341 -27.91 3.31 -8.83
C THR A 341 -28.42 4.74 -8.89
N TYR A 342 -27.76 5.56 -9.70
CA TYR A 342 -28.19 6.92 -10.04
C TYR A 342 -28.66 6.95 -11.49
N GLU A 343 -29.88 7.40 -11.73
CA GLU A 343 -30.51 7.40 -13.05
C GLU A 343 -30.89 8.82 -13.44
N LEU A 344 -30.70 9.16 -14.72
CA LEU A 344 -31.17 10.43 -15.24
C LEU A 344 -32.67 10.33 -15.49
N GLU A 345 -33.44 11.24 -14.88
CA GLU A 345 -34.91 11.28 -15.01
C GLU A 345 -35.33 11.31 -16.49
N GLY A 346 -36.18 10.36 -16.88
CA GLY A 346 -36.67 10.19 -18.25
C GLY A 346 -35.73 9.43 -19.19
N ALA A 347 -34.61 8.90 -18.70
CA ALA A 347 -33.65 8.10 -19.47
C ALA A 347 -33.03 6.97 -18.62
N GLU A 348 -33.80 6.41 -17.69
CA GLU A 348 -33.31 5.53 -16.62
C GLU A 348 -32.53 4.32 -17.17
N TYR A 349 -33.03 3.71 -18.25
CA TYR A 349 -32.42 2.54 -18.86
C TYR A 349 -31.16 2.84 -19.71
N THR A 350 -30.97 4.08 -20.15
CA THR A 350 -29.93 4.45 -21.12
C THR A 350 -28.90 5.44 -20.56
N LYS A 351 -29.17 6.02 -19.38
CA LYS A 351 -28.34 7.03 -18.72
C LYS A 351 -28.33 6.81 -17.21
N HIS A 352 -27.39 6.01 -16.74
CA HIS A 352 -27.23 5.68 -15.32
C HIS A 352 -25.77 5.45 -14.91
N LEU A 353 -25.54 5.56 -13.60
CA LEU A 353 -24.33 5.17 -12.91
C LEU A 353 -24.70 4.09 -11.88
N ASP A 354 -24.21 2.87 -12.08
CA ASP A 354 -24.34 1.79 -11.09
C ASP A 354 -23.02 1.62 -10.33
N LEU A 355 -23.12 1.60 -9.01
CA LEU A 355 -22.00 1.46 -8.10
C LEU A 355 -22.20 0.23 -7.24
N THR A 356 -21.23 -0.68 -7.28
CA THR A 356 -21.21 -1.87 -6.42
C THR A 356 -20.19 -1.67 -5.32
N PHE A 357 -20.55 -2.07 -4.11
CA PHE A 357 -19.70 -2.01 -2.93
C PHE A 357 -19.43 -3.42 -2.43
N TYR A 358 -18.17 -3.71 -2.18
CA TYR A 358 -17.73 -4.94 -1.55
C TYR A 358 -17.00 -4.60 -0.27
N ASN A 359 -17.30 -5.33 0.81
CA ASN A 359 -16.63 -5.13 2.08
C ASN A 359 -16.75 -3.69 2.66
N GLY A 360 -17.71 -2.89 2.20
CA GLY A 360 -17.93 -1.50 2.63
C GLY A 360 -17.27 -0.45 1.75
N PHE A 361 -16.49 -0.86 0.74
CA PHE A 361 -15.81 0.05 -0.18
C PHE A 361 -16.29 -0.15 -1.61
N LEU A 362 -16.24 0.92 -2.40
CA LEU A 362 -16.57 0.92 -3.82
C LEU A 362 -15.70 -0.12 -4.54
N SER A 363 -16.33 -1.07 -5.23
CA SER A 363 -15.63 -2.19 -5.87
C SER A 363 -15.99 -2.36 -7.34
N GLY A 364 -17.11 -1.80 -7.80
CA GLY A 364 -17.54 -1.87 -9.19
C GLY A 364 -18.21 -0.59 -9.63
N ILE A 365 -17.95 -0.19 -10.87
CA ILE A 365 -18.49 1.00 -11.50
C ILE A 365 -19.02 0.62 -12.87
N VAL A 366 -20.25 1.01 -13.17
CA VAL A 366 -20.82 0.96 -14.52
C VAL A 366 -21.36 2.34 -14.86
N ILE A 367 -20.86 2.92 -15.95
CA ILE A 367 -21.35 4.16 -16.54
C ILE A 367 -22.03 3.79 -17.85
N GLN A 368 -23.33 4.06 -17.96
CA GLN A 368 -24.09 3.96 -19.20
C GLN A 368 -24.56 5.37 -19.57
N ASN A 369 -24.20 5.85 -20.76
CA ASN A 369 -24.72 7.11 -21.31
C ASN A 369 -24.82 7.02 -22.83
N HIS A 370 -25.70 6.14 -23.32
CA HIS A 370 -26.01 6.01 -24.73
C HIS A 370 -27.36 5.32 -24.93
N GLU A 371 -28.14 5.82 -25.88
CA GLU A 371 -29.42 5.21 -26.25
C GLU A 371 -29.22 3.85 -26.94
N TYR A 372 -30.05 2.86 -26.63
CA TYR A 372 -29.99 1.58 -27.35
C TYR A 372 -30.59 1.69 -28.75
N TYR A 373 -31.63 2.52 -28.91
CA TYR A 373 -32.42 2.63 -30.13
C TYR A 373 -32.29 4.01 -30.75
N ARG A 374 -32.45 4.06 -32.07
CA ARG A 374 -32.49 5.32 -32.81
C ARG A 374 -33.80 6.06 -32.58
N GLU A 375 -33.70 7.29 -32.11
CA GLU A 375 -34.79 8.26 -32.16
C GLU A 375 -34.86 8.90 -33.55
N TYR A 376 -36.07 9.30 -33.97
CA TYR A 376 -36.34 9.88 -35.28
C TYR A 376 -36.70 11.36 -35.19
#